data_AF-A0A7M3ZGV0-F1
#
_entry.id   AF-A0A7M3ZGV0-F1
#
_cell.length_a   1.000
_cell.length_b   1.000
_cell.length_c   1.000
_cell.angle_alpha   90.00
_cell.angle_beta   90.00
_cell.angle_gamma   90.00
#
_symmetry.space_group_name_H-M   'P 1'
#
loop_
_entity.id
_entity.type
_entity.pdbx_description
1 polymer ?
#
loop_
_entity_poly.entity_id
_entity_poly.type
_entity_poly.pdbx_seq_one_letter_code
_entity_poly.pdbx_strand_id
1 'polypeptide(L)'
;MRISEPGTPYITAGDSSKYLAVNDGSVRAIKSEGVYIPALLTGSIVGIIALSILSFSISTIVINKRLQMSEDPCPGDWGDIVELGDGAMYCTAENWNYYEGETIKEIETAENRFKITYKDRTSEYRWELLDHKPGLVVIGEPLDDGYVSCRFYFAESELPDNFGTNDLLLGEYSYNLEPSWCNNDSMGSEEVSYSSDGPHPFLGVKMYNPMYVGYNDELLFEVTTNTSVEYGSYMAFEVVEYVIEEEIIIGMIMLFVSFLIMLKIDQRRFVLKFDVEGRRMSLRRSMTSTRWGGWSWTNVNYSSAELEKHQSSVRLMMKINGKKHLIADFNGKQASHYVEPLKKLLNIPDTRVRQAGTYENLPSLDMFDVSNWDSDEDAKHIYEFYIEELGSTDHAKTLDELYEGARITSLSDPVDAQKLLNHVIELLDPGFGAPEFLVHQTRIVEYQSSTNEEESLDESPDSVQLDAFWTSGDSEGN
;
A
#
# COMPACT_ATOMS: atom_id res chain seq x y z
N MET A 1 1.13 21.04 0.61
CA MET A 1 0.24 20.70 -0.53
C MET A 1 -1.07 21.47 -0.37
N ARG A 2 -1.38 22.46 -1.22
CA ARG A 2 -2.71 23.11 -1.22
C ARG A 2 -3.62 22.28 -2.10
N ILE A 3 -4.59 21.58 -1.50
CA ILE A 3 -5.64 20.91 -2.27
C ILE A 3 -6.43 22.01 -2.98
N SER A 4 -6.47 21.96 -4.31
CA SER A 4 -7.20 22.94 -5.12
C SER A 4 -8.66 23.01 -4.70
N GLU A 5 -9.24 24.22 -4.70
CA GLU A 5 -10.66 24.40 -4.48
C GLU A 5 -11.44 23.61 -5.54
N PRO A 6 -12.38 22.73 -5.15
CA PRO A 6 -13.21 22.04 -6.12
C PRO A 6 -14.05 23.08 -6.86
N GLY A 7 -14.11 22.94 -8.19
CA GLY A 7 -14.84 23.88 -9.04
C GLY A 7 -16.32 24.00 -8.70
N THR A 8 -16.88 23.06 -7.95
CA THR A 8 -18.27 23.06 -7.47
C THR A 8 -18.40 22.53 -6.03
N PRO A 9 -19.26 23.14 -5.19
CA PRO A 9 -19.67 22.55 -3.92
C PRO A 9 -20.63 21.40 -4.19
N TYR A 10 -20.14 20.16 -4.25
CA TYR A 10 -20.98 18.98 -4.46
C TYR A 10 -20.99 18.07 -3.24
N ILE A 11 -22.18 17.59 -2.83
CA ILE A 11 -22.34 16.57 -1.80
C ILE A 11 -23.39 15.53 -2.22
N THR A 12 -23.08 14.25 -2.03
CA THR A 12 -24.06 13.17 -2.14
C THR A 12 -24.67 12.86 -0.77
N ALA A 13 -25.98 12.68 -0.75
CA ALA A 13 -26.79 12.44 0.43
C ALA A 13 -27.66 11.19 0.20
N GLY A 14 -27.59 10.22 1.11
CA GLY A 14 -28.45 9.01 1.06
C GLY A 14 -29.76 9.18 1.82
N ASP A 15 -30.56 8.11 1.88
CA ASP A 15 -31.87 8.00 2.56
C ASP A 15 -31.89 8.45 4.04
N SER A 16 -30.73 8.60 4.67
CA SER A 16 -30.58 8.97 6.08
C SER A 16 -29.97 10.36 6.28
N SER A 17 -30.21 11.37 5.44
CA SER A 17 -29.58 12.69 5.62
C SER A 17 -30.40 13.63 6.53
N LYS A 18 -29.74 14.30 7.48
CA LYS A 18 -30.34 15.25 8.44
C LYS A 18 -30.16 16.70 7.98
N TYR A 19 -31.21 17.49 8.23
CA TYR A 19 -31.17 18.95 8.10
C TYR A 19 -31.14 19.58 9.47
N LEU A 20 -30.25 20.54 9.67
CA LEU A 20 -30.15 21.30 10.91
C LEU A 20 -30.25 22.79 10.58
N ALA A 21 -31.21 23.47 11.21
CA ALA A 21 -31.16 24.92 11.33
C ALA A 21 -30.24 25.25 12.51
N VAL A 22 -29.25 26.11 12.29
CA VAL A 22 -28.35 26.59 13.35
C VAL A 22 -28.86 27.97 13.74
N ASN A 23 -29.13 28.22 15.02
CA ASN A 23 -29.81 29.44 15.50
C ASN A 23 -28.98 30.73 15.44
N ASP A 24 -27.94 30.80 14.60
CA ASP A 24 -27.11 32.00 14.38
C ASP A 24 -27.24 32.46 12.92
N GLY A 25 -28.07 33.49 12.68
CA GLY A 25 -28.41 33.94 11.32
C GLY A 25 -29.12 32.84 10.52
N SER A 26 -29.51 33.11 9.28
CA SER A 26 -30.13 32.12 8.39
C SER A 26 -29.24 30.93 7.97
N VAL A 27 -28.29 30.51 8.82
CA VAL A 27 -27.34 29.44 8.57
C VAL A 27 -27.99 28.06 8.70
N ARG A 28 -27.94 27.31 7.60
CA ARG A 28 -28.60 26.00 7.45
C ARG A 28 -27.58 24.96 7.02
N ALA A 29 -27.66 23.74 7.55
CA ALA A 29 -26.70 22.68 7.27
C ALA A 29 -27.37 21.40 6.78
N ILE A 30 -26.78 20.80 5.74
CA ILE A 30 -27.04 19.42 5.33
C ILE A 30 -25.93 18.55 5.90
N LYS A 31 -26.32 17.54 6.67
CA LYS A 31 -25.42 16.53 7.21
C LYS A 31 -25.96 15.17 6.79
N SER A 32 -25.21 14.37 6.02
CA SER A 32 -25.60 12.98 5.82
C SER A 32 -25.52 12.24 7.18
N GLU A 33 -26.60 11.61 7.66
CA GLU A 33 -26.54 10.98 9.00
C GLU A 33 -25.69 9.72 9.04
N GLY A 34 -25.30 9.45 10.28
CA GLY A 34 -24.83 8.17 10.77
C GLY A 34 -23.34 8.24 10.96
N VAL A 35 -22.90 8.55 12.19
CA VAL A 35 -21.71 7.84 12.66
C VAL A 35 -22.16 6.39 12.67
N TYR A 36 -21.82 5.62 11.63
CA TYR A 36 -21.91 4.18 11.72
C TYR A 36 -20.90 3.83 12.80
N ILE A 37 -21.37 3.67 14.04
CA ILE A 37 -20.54 3.43 15.21
C ILE A 37 -19.53 2.30 14.92
N PRO A 38 -19.89 1.23 14.18
CA PRO A 38 -18.90 0.25 13.77
C PRO A 38 -17.83 0.81 12.80
N ALA A 39 -18.13 1.67 11.83
CA ALA A 39 -17.08 2.31 11.01
C ALA A 39 -16.22 3.28 11.82
N LEU A 40 -16.79 3.97 12.82
CA LEU A 40 -16.01 4.85 13.67
C LEU A 40 -15.13 4.06 14.65
N LEU A 41 -15.61 2.94 15.19
CA LEU A 41 -14.83 2.02 16.02
C LEU A 41 -13.74 1.33 15.19
N THR A 42 -14.07 0.79 14.02
CA THR A 42 -13.10 0.22 13.08
C THR A 42 -12.09 1.27 12.66
N GLY A 43 -12.52 2.47 12.27
CA GLY A 43 -11.63 3.59 11.93
C GLY A 43 -10.75 4.02 13.10
N SER A 44 -11.25 3.97 14.34
CA SER A 44 -10.46 4.26 15.54
C SER A 44 -9.43 3.18 15.82
N ILE A 45 -9.78 1.90 15.66
CA ILE A 45 -8.84 0.77 15.80
C ILE A 45 -7.74 0.87 14.74
N VAL A 46 -8.10 1.08 13.48
CA VAL A 46 -7.10 1.26 12.41
C VAL A 46 -6.27 2.53 12.65
N GLY A 47 -6.85 3.58 13.24
CA GLY A 47 -6.14 4.80 13.60
C GLY A 47 -5.14 4.59 14.73
N ILE A 48 -5.50 3.80 15.74
CA ILE A 48 -4.59 3.38 16.82
C ILE A 48 -3.46 2.54 16.25
N ILE A 49 -3.77 1.57 15.38
CA ILE A 49 -2.74 0.75 14.70
C ILE A 49 -1.79 1.66 13.90
N ALA A 50 -2.32 2.60 13.13
CA ALA A 50 -1.51 3.55 12.37
C ALA A 50 -0.63 4.41 13.28
N LEU A 51 -1.15 4.90 14.42
CA LEU A 51 -0.38 5.67 15.39
C LEU A 51 0.71 4.82 16.06
N SER A 52 0.43 3.56 16.39
CA SER A 52 1.42 2.63 16.93
C SER A 52 2.54 2.38 15.92
N ILE A 53 2.18 2.11 14.66
CA ILE A 53 3.16 1.96 13.57
C ILE A 53 3.97 3.25 13.42
N LEU A 54 3.33 4.42 13.40
CA LEU A 54 4.01 5.71 13.27
C LEU A 54 4.99 5.95 14.42
N SER A 55 4.57 5.69 15.66
CA SER A 55 5.42 5.86 16.84
C SER A 55 6.61 4.91 16.81
N PHE A 56 6.38 3.66 16.41
CA PHE A 56 7.45 2.67 16.23
C PHE A 56 8.42 3.13 15.15
N SER A 57 7.93 3.49 13.95
CA SER A 57 8.74 3.99 12.85
C SER A 57 9.60 5.19 13.21
N ILE A 58 9.02 6.20 13.88
CA ILE A 58 9.79 7.38 14.32
C ILE A 58 10.85 6.97 15.33
N SER A 59 10.53 6.09 16.27
CA SER A 59 11.48 5.62 17.27
C SER A 59 12.64 4.89 16.61
N THR A 60 12.36 3.95 15.70
CA THR A 60 13.37 3.23 14.92
C THR A 60 14.26 4.19 14.13
N ILE A 61 13.67 5.11 13.35
CA ILE A 61 14.45 6.09 12.57
C ILE A 61 15.34 6.94 13.47
N VAL A 62 14.81 7.45 14.60
CA VAL A 62 15.56 8.33 15.50
C VAL A 62 16.68 7.58 16.19
N ILE A 63 16.41 6.37 16.69
CA ILE A 63 17.41 5.51 17.33
C ILE A 63 18.51 5.21 16.32
N ASN A 64 18.16 4.67 15.16
CA ASN A 64 19.13 4.25 14.15
C ASN A 64 19.91 5.43 13.57
N LYS A 65 19.27 6.58 13.35
CA LYS A 65 20.01 7.77 12.91
C LYS A 65 20.97 8.27 13.97
N ARG A 66 20.63 8.15 15.26
CA ARG A 66 21.55 8.46 16.36
C ARG A 66 22.72 7.49 16.37
N LEU A 67 22.49 6.21 16.10
CA LEU A 67 23.53 5.20 15.96
C LEU A 67 24.47 5.54 14.79
N GLN A 68 23.95 5.91 13.60
CA GLN A 68 24.77 6.36 12.47
C GLN A 68 25.60 7.62 12.74
N MET A 69 25.11 8.50 13.61
CA MET A 69 25.83 9.72 13.99
C MET A 69 26.82 9.48 15.14
N SER A 70 26.85 8.26 15.69
CA SER A 70 27.81 7.90 16.72
C SER A 70 29.22 7.85 16.14
N GLU A 71 30.21 8.26 16.93
CA GLU A 71 31.62 8.02 16.61
C GLU A 71 32.04 6.58 16.96
N ASP A 72 31.16 5.83 17.64
CA ASP A 72 31.33 4.43 17.99
C ASP A 72 30.96 3.53 16.79
N PRO A 73 31.89 2.70 16.27
CA PRO A 73 31.61 1.71 15.23
C PRO A 73 30.54 0.68 15.61
N CYS A 74 30.42 0.33 16.89
CA CYS A 74 29.46 -0.69 17.34
C CYS A 74 28.40 -0.07 18.26
N PRO A 75 27.61 0.91 17.78
CA PRO A 75 26.82 1.74 18.67
C PRO A 75 25.60 0.99 19.21
N GLY A 76 25.21 1.25 20.46
CA GLY A 76 23.96 0.73 21.02
C GLY A 76 24.04 -0.75 21.40
N ASP A 77 23.15 -1.59 20.85
CA ASP A 77 23.04 -3.02 21.21
C ASP A 77 23.99 -3.92 20.38
N TRP A 78 24.83 -3.32 19.53
CA TRP A 78 25.80 -4.04 18.69
C TRP A 78 27.06 -4.49 19.45
N GLY A 79 27.15 -4.19 20.75
CA GLY A 79 28.18 -4.73 21.64
C GLY A 79 29.51 -4.00 21.57
N ASP A 80 30.58 -4.69 21.96
CA ASP A 80 31.94 -4.18 21.98
C ASP A 80 32.60 -4.27 20.60
N ILE A 81 33.61 -3.43 20.39
CA ILE A 81 34.43 -3.43 19.17
C ILE A 81 35.54 -4.48 19.30
N VAL A 82 35.69 -5.30 18.28
CA VAL A 82 36.82 -6.20 18.05
C VAL A 82 37.59 -5.70 16.83
N GLU A 83 38.77 -5.15 17.07
CA GLU A 83 39.68 -4.71 16.01
C GLU A 83 40.73 -5.79 15.73
N LEU A 84 40.84 -6.22 14.48
CA LEU A 84 41.87 -7.14 14.01
C LEU A 84 43.15 -6.39 13.65
N GLY A 85 44.28 -7.10 13.51
CA GLY A 85 45.60 -6.51 13.29
C GLY A 85 45.79 -5.74 11.98
N ASP A 86 44.89 -5.90 11.01
CA ASP A 86 44.83 -5.13 9.76
C ASP A 86 43.89 -3.91 9.83
N GLY A 87 43.29 -3.64 11.00
CA GLY A 87 42.36 -2.53 11.24
C GLY A 87 40.91 -2.84 10.86
N ALA A 88 40.59 -4.08 10.49
CA ALA A 88 39.20 -4.50 10.31
C ALA A 88 38.46 -4.49 11.65
N MET A 89 37.26 -3.92 11.68
CA MET A 89 36.46 -3.77 12.88
C MET A 89 35.21 -4.63 12.82
N TYR A 90 34.97 -5.36 13.90
CA TYR A 90 33.81 -6.21 14.09
C TYR A 90 33.08 -5.87 15.40
N CYS A 91 31.80 -6.17 15.46
CA CYS A 91 30.93 -5.89 16.60
C CYS A 91 30.47 -7.19 17.27
N THR A 92 30.57 -7.28 18.60
CA THR A 92 30.31 -8.52 19.35
C THR A 92 28.84 -8.88 19.57
N ALA A 93 27.93 -7.96 19.25
CA ALA A 93 26.47 -8.06 19.34
C ALA A 93 25.99 -9.11 20.37
N GLU A 94 25.94 -8.72 21.65
CA GLU A 94 25.67 -9.60 22.79
C GLU A 94 24.39 -10.46 22.63
N ASN A 95 23.42 -10.00 21.83
CA ASN A 95 22.13 -10.66 21.61
C ASN A 95 22.02 -11.47 20.30
N TRP A 96 23.04 -11.46 19.44
CA TRP A 96 23.03 -12.14 18.13
C TRP A 96 23.80 -13.46 18.13
N ASN A 97 24.52 -13.76 19.22
CA ASN A 97 25.10 -15.07 19.48
C ASN A 97 23.99 -16.12 19.61
N TYR A 98 23.52 -16.66 18.49
CA TYR A 98 22.47 -17.67 18.48
C TYR A 98 23.02 -19.00 17.98
N TYR A 99 23.36 -19.87 18.93
CA TYR A 99 22.87 -21.25 19.04
C TYR A 99 22.96 -21.63 20.53
N GLU A 100 21.94 -22.28 21.10
CA GLU A 100 22.12 -22.97 22.38
C GLU A 100 23.25 -23.98 22.17
N GLY A 101 24.41 -23.73 22.78
CA GLY A 101 25.55 -24.62 22.66
C GLY A 101 25.18 -26.04 23.09
N GLU A 102 25.76 -27.04 22.43
CA GLU A 102 25.47 -28.43 22.78
C GLU A 102 26.14 -28.77 24.10
N THR A 103 25.36 -29.29 25.06
CA THR A 103 25.93 -29.71 26.35
C THR A 103 26.72 -30.99 26.19
N ILE A 104 28.00 -30.92 26.54
CA ILE A 104 28.95 -32.04 26.50
C ILE A 104 28.82 -32.82 27.81
N LYS A 105 28.71 -34.14 27.70
CA LYS A 105 28.78 -35.07 28.85
C LYS A 105 30.18 -35.58 29.09
N GLU A 106 30.88 -35.94 28.02
CA GLU A 106 32.19 -36.56 28.07
C GLU A 106 32.96 -36.23 26.80
N ILE A 107 34.27 -36.00 26.96
CA ILE A 107 35.22 -35.84 25.87
C ILE A 107 36.27 -36.93 26.03
N GLU A 108 36.50 -37.69 24.97
CA GLU A 108 37.59 -38.67 24.91
C GLU A 108 38.56 -38.28 23.80
N THR A 109 39.86 -38.41 24.03
CA THR A 109 40.87 -37.95 23.08
C THR A 109 41.84 -39.05 22.70
N ALA A 110 42.37 -38.94 21.50
CA ALA A 110 43.44 -39.74 20.93
C ALA A 110 44.40 -38.82 20.15
N GLU A 111 45.45 -39.37 19.56
CA GLU A 111 46.54 -38.59 18.94
C GLU A 111 46.05 -37.57 17.88
N ASN A 112 45.22 -38.02 16.92
CA ASN A 112 44.66 -37.18 15.85
C ASN A 112 43.14 -37.28 15.75
N ARG A 113 42.49 -37.72 16.83
CA ARG A 113 41.04 -37.88 16.92
C ARG A 113 40.53 -37.49 18.28
N PHE A 114 39.27 -37.08 18.34
CA PHE A 114 38.56 -36.90 19.60
C PHE A 114 37.09 -37.31 19.43
N LYS A 115 36.46 -37.70 20.53
CA LYS A 115 35.05 -38.02 20.61
C LYS A 115 34.38 -37.08 21.58
N ILE A 116 33.24 -36.54 21.17
CA ILE A 116 32.39 -35.73 22.04
C ILE A 116 31.07 -36.48 22.20
N THR A 117 30.77 -36.85 23.44
CA THR A 117 29.47 -37.42 23.80
C THR A 117 28.56 -36.31 24.29
N TYR A 118 27.52 -36.05 23.51
CA TYR A 118 26.45 -35.12 23.82
C TYR A 118 25.30 -35.83 24.54
N LYS A 119 24.15 -35.16 24.68
CA LYS A 119 23.01 -35.74 25.39
C LYS A 119 22.44 -36.98 24.70
N ASP A 120 22.39 -36.96 23.38
CA ASP A 120 21.64 -37.84 22.50
C ASP A 120 22.50 -38.54 21.44
N ARG A 121 23.71 -38.05 21.19
CA ARG A 121 24.65 -38.60 20.20
C ARG A 121 26.09 -38.58 20.70
N THR A 122 26.94 -39.40 20.09
CA THR A 122 28.40 -39.34 20.22
C THR A 122 28.96 -39.13 18.83
N SER A 123 29.69 -38.03 18.63
CA SER A 123 30.38 -37.74 17.37
C SER A 123 31.87 -38.00 17.54
N GLU A 124 32.46 -38.71 16.57
CA GLU A 124 33.89 -38.91 16.44
C GLU A 124 34.43 -37.92 15.42
N TYR A 125 35.53 -37.27 15.74
CA TYR A 125 36.18 -36.30 14.88
C TYR A 125 37.62 -36.71 14.63
N ARG A 126 38.08 -36.51 13.39
CA ARG A 126 39.49 -36.60 13.02
C ARG A 126 39.99 -35.21 12.69
N TRP A 127 41.19 -34.87 13.14
CA TRP A 127 41.75 -33.55 12.89
C TRP A 127 43.20 -33.62 12.39
N GLU A 128 43.62 -32.57 11.68
CA GLU A 128 44.99 -32.39 11.20
C GLU A 128 45.33 -30.91 11.12
N LEU A 129 46.52 -30.54 11.62
CA LEU A 129 47.11 -29.22 11.41
C LEU A 129 47.76 -29.18 10.02
N LEU A 130 47.44 -28.16 9.23
CA LEU A 130 48.00 -28.01 7.88
C LEU A 130 49.16 -27.02 7.89
N ASP A 131 50.34 -27.48 7.45
CA ASP A 131 51.55 -26.65 7.33
C ASP A 131 51.45 -25.49 6.31
N HIS A 132 50.35 -25.43 5.55
CA HIS A 132 50.15 -24.44 4.49
C HIS A 132 49.92 -23.02 5.03
N LYS A 133 49.33 -22.90 6.23
CA LYS A 133 49.02 -21.61 6.84
C LYS A 133 49.00 -21.72 8.37
N PRO A 134 49.57 -20.76 9.12
CA PRO A 134 49.54 -20.78 10.58
C PRO A 134 48.12 -20.94 11.13
N GLY A 135 47.98 -21.85 12.10
CA GLY A 135 46.72 -22.13 12.77
C GLY A 135 45.63 -22.81 11.95
N LEU A 136 45.88 -23.15 10.67
CA LEU A 136 44.89 -23.85 9.85
C LEU A 136 44.74 -25.31 10.31
N VAL A 137 43.54 -25.65 10.77
CA VAL A 137 43.14 -26.98 11.21
C VAL A 137 42.03 -27.49 10.30
N VAL A 138 42.11 -28.75 9.90
CA VAL A 138 40.97 -29.47 9.31
C VAL A 138 40.39 -30.39 10.36
N ILE A 139 39.08 -30.32 10.56
CA ILE A 139 38.32 -31.23 11.41
C ILE A 139 37.29 -31.93 10.53
N GLY A 140 37.31 -33.25 10.51
CA GLY A 140 36.31 -34.05 9.82
C GLY A 140 35.41 -34.80 10.79
N GLU A 141 34.15 -34.98 10.40
CA GLU A 141 33.13 -35.80 11.08
C GLU A 141 32.62 -36.87 10.11
N PRO A 142 32.53 -38.16 10.51
CA PRO A 142 31.97 -39.19 9.66
C PRO A 142 30.44 -39.05 9.62
N LEU A 143 29.89 -39.08 8.42
CA LEU A 143 28.46 -39.06 8.17
C LEU A 143 27.90 -40.48 8.10
N ASP A 144 26.59 -40.62 8.33
CA ASP A 144 25.87 -41.91 8.33
C ASP A 144 25.95 -42.65 6.98
N ASP A 145 26.23 -41.94 5.89
CA ASP A 145 26.37 -42.48 4.54
C ASP A 145 27.80 -42.96 4.21
N GLY A 146 28.72 -42.88 5.18
CA GLY A 146 30.10 -43.32 5.07
C GLY A 146 31.07 -42.23 4.57
N TYR A 147 30.58 -41.06 4.16
CA TYR A 147 31.47 -39.94 3.78
C TYR A 147 31.99 -39.22 5.01
N VAL A 148 33.13 -38.54 4.89
CA VAL A 148 33.67 -37.67 5.94
C VAL A 148 33.42 -36.21 5.55
N SER A 149 32.66 -35.49 6.37
CA SER A 149 32.48 -34.04 6.21
C SER A 149 33.65 -33.31 6.84
N CYS A 150 34.53 -32.74 6.02
CA CYS A 150 35.66 -31.93 6.49
C CYS A 150 35.32 -30.45 6.51
N ARG A 151 35.77 -29.78 7.57
CA ARG A 151 35.66 -28.33 7.76
C ARG A 151 37.02 -27.77 8.14
N PHE A 152 37.32 -26.59 7.62
CA PHE A 152 38.52 -25.84 7.95
C PHE A 152 38.24 -24.86 9.07
N TYR A 153 39.22 -24.64 9.92
CA TYR A 153 39.19 -23.66 11.00
C TYR A 153 40.57 -23.04 11.18
N PHE A 154 40.62 -21.85 11.77
CA PHE A 154 41.84 -21.22 12.28
C PHE A 154 41.81 -21.22 13.82
N ALA A 155 42.72 -21.96 14.44
CA ALA A 155 42.87 -21.98 15.88
C ALA A 155 43.52 -20.69 16.39
N GLU A 156 42.82 -19.92 17.22
CA GLU A 156 43.29 -18.63 17.75
C GLU A 156 44.67 -18.73 18.43
N SER A 157 44.94 -19.84 19.13
CA SER A 157 46.21 -20.06 19.83
C SER A 157 47.44 -20.16 18.93
N GLU A 158 47.22 -20.45 17.64
CA GLU A 158 48.28 -20.63 16.64
C GLU A 158 48.35 -19.45 15.64
N LEU A 159 47.44 -18.49 15.77
CA LEU A 159 47.46 -17.25 15.00
C LEU A 159 48.48 -16.26 15.58
N PRO A 160 49.03 -15.35 14.76
CA PRO A 160 49.84 -14.24 15.26
C PRO A 160 49.06 -13.36 16.26
N ASP A 161 49.75 -12.80 17.25
CA ASP A 161 49.13 -11.93 18.29
C ASP A 161 48.30 -10.76 17.72
N ASN A 162 48.61 -10.30 16.50
CA ASN A 162 47.89 -9.26 15.77
C ASN A 162 47.44 -9.79 14.40
N PHE A 163 46.72 -10.91 14.38
CA PHE A 163 46.20 -11.46 13.13
C PHE A 163 45.14 -10.53 12.53
N GLY A 164 45.14 -10.41 11.19
CA GLY A 164 44.16 -9.69 10.40
C GLY A 164 43.21 -10.62 9.64
N THR A 165 42.29 -10.04 8.86
CA THR A 165 41.38 -10.80 7.98
C THR A 165 42.13 -11.68 6.98
N ASN A 166 43.27 -11.20 6.47
CA ASN A 166 44.12 -11.95 5.53
C ASN A 166 44.69 -13.23 6.15
N ASP A 167 44.90 -13.26 7.47
CA ASP A 167 45.38 -14.45 8.18
C ASP A 167 44.28 -15.51 8.31
N LEU A 168 43.00 -15.12 8.18
CA LEU A 168 41.85 -16.02 8.18
C LEU A 168 41.34 -16.39 6.77
N LEU A 169 41.87 -15.76 5.72
CA LEU A 169 41.43 -16.01 4.34
C LEU A 169 41.88 -17.40 3.83
N LEU A 170 40.94 -18.26 3.42
CA LEU A 170 41.21 -19.38 2.52
C LEU A 170 40.95 -18.91 1.07
N GLY A 171 41.97 -19.01 0.21
CA GLY A 171 41.82 -18.66 -1.20
C GLY A 171 40.82 -19.56 -1.95
N GLU A 172 40.52 -19.23 -3.20
CA GLU A 172 39.50 -19.87 -4.06
C GLU A 172 39.69 -21.40 -4.29
N TYR A 173 40.83 -21.95 -3.90
CA TYR A 173 41.21 -23.35 -4.09
C TYR A 173 41.32 -24.13 -2.77
N SER A 174 40.49 -23.79 -1.78
CA SER A 174 40.45 -24.43 -0.45
C SER A 174 40.33 -25.95 -0.50
N TYR A 175 39.53 -26.48 -1.43
CA TYR A 175 39.30 -27.91 -1.62
C TYR A 175 40.59 -28.71 -1.96
N ASN A 176 41.61 -28.06 -2.53
CA ASN A 176 42.89 -28.71 -2.80
C ASN A 176 43.76 -28.86 -1.54
N LEU A 177 43.40 -28.19 -0.44
CA LEU A 177 44.10 -28.26 0.85
C LEU A 177 43.55 -29.38 1.74
N GLU A 178 42.47 -30.03 1.34
CA GLU A 178 41.88 -31.11 2.12
C GLU A 178 42.84 -32.30 2.23
N PRO A 179 43.09 -32.81 3.45
CA PRO A 179 43.80 -34.05 3.63
C PRO A 179 43.17 -35.20 2.83
N SER A 180 44.00 -36.16 2.42
CA SER A 180 43.57 -37.32 1.63
C SER A 180 42.47 -38.15 2.30
N TRP A 181 42.34 -38.07 3.63
CA TRP A 181 41.32 -38.79 4.38
C TRP A 181 39.95 -38.10 4.39
N CYS A 182 39.84 -36.84 3.97
CA CYS A 182 38.54 -36.16 3.80
C CYS A 182 37.70 -36.76 2.66
N ASN A 183 38.37 -37.31 1.64
CA ASN A 183 37.72 -37.87 0.44
C ASN A 183 37.57 -39.41 0.49
N ASN A 184 37.83 -40.03 1.63
CA ASN A 184 37.74 -41.48 1.80
C ASN A 184 36.43 -41.88 2.52
N ASP A 185 35.85 -43.02 2.14
CA ASP A 185 34.64 -43.61 2.75
C ASP A 185 34.86 -44.13 4.20
N SER A 186 36.00 -43.81 4.82
CA SER A 186 36.27 -44.15 6.22
C SER A 186 37.37 -43.26 6.80
N MET A 187 37.25 -42.94 8.10
CA MET A 187 38.28 -42.23 8.85
C MET A 187 39.60 -43.00 9.04
N GLY A 188 39.73 -44.21 8.46
CA GLY A 188 40.85 -45.14 8.62
C GLY A 188 40.48 -46.34 9.49
N SER A 189 40.99 -47.53 9.14
CA SER A 189 40.64 -48.83 9.74
C SER A 189 41.48 -49.23 10.97
N GLU A 190 42.22 -48.30 11.56
CA GLU A 190 43.10 -48.57 12.70
C GLU A 190 42.30 -48.57 14.00
N GLU A 191 42.54 -49.54 14.90
CA GLU A 191 41.96 -49.54 16.24
C GLU A 191 42.55 -48.37 17.04
N VAL A 192 41.74 -47.32 17.25
CA VAL A 192 42.15 -46.12 18.01
C VAL A 192 41.82 -46.30 19.49
N SER A 193 42.85 -46.16 20.34
CA SER A 193 42.67 -46.15 21.80
C SER A 193 42.35 -44.75 22.28
N TYR A 194 41.14 -44.56 22.81
CA TYR A 194 40.69 -43.30 23.39
C TYR A 194 41.01 -43.20 24.89
N SER A 195 41.23 -41.98 25.37
CA SER A 195 41.43 -41.68 26.79
C SER A 195 40.49 -40.55 27.24
N SER A 196 39.68 -40.80 28.28
CA SER A 196 38.82 -39.77 28.90
C SER A 196 39.61 -38.72 29.70
N ASP A 197 40.88 -38.99 30.03
CA ASP A 197 41.76 -38.08 30.80
C ASP A 197 42.68 -37.23 29.90
N GLY A 198 42.70 -37.49 28.59
CA GLY A 198 43.56 -36.76 27.66
C GLY A 198 42.99 -35.38 27.34
N PRO A 199 43.83 -34.33 27.21
CA PRO A 199 43.36 -32.97 26.94
C PRO A 199 42.79 -32.85 25.51
N HIS A 200 41.62 -32.22 25.36
CA HIS A 200 41.09 -31.88 24.04
C HIS A 200 42.02 -30.88 23.36
N PRO A 201 42.44 -31.11 22.10
CA PRO A 201 43.50 -30.34 21.44
C PRO A 201 43.18 -28.84 21.32
N PHE A 202 41.89 -28.49 21.27
CA PHE A 202 41.39 -27.13 21.09
C PHE A 202 40.49 -26.66 22.24
N LEU A 203 40.66 -27.22 23.45
CA LEU A 203 39.82 -26.87 24.60
C LEU A 203 39.97 -25.39 24.96
N GLY A 204 38.87 -24.65 24.96
CA GLY A 204 38.82 -23.22 25.28
C GLY A 204 39.46 -22.31 24.23
N VAL A 205 39.84 -22.83 23.07
CA VAL A 205 40.42 -22.07 21.96
C VAL A 205 39.29 -21.64 21.03
N LYS A 206 39.29 -20.37 20.59
CA LYS A 206 38.39 -19.93 19.52
C LYS A 206 38.87 -20.50 18.19
N MET A 207 38.02 -21.30 17.57
CA MET A 207 38.21 -21.86 16.25
C MET A 207 37.46 -21.00 15.25
N TYR A 208 38.14 -20.07 14.58
CA TYR A 208 37.53 -19.18 13.59
C TYR A 208 37.25 -19.92 12.30
N ASN A 209 36.07 -19.74 11.71
CA ASN A 209 35.81 -20.22 10.36
C ASN A 209 36.68 -19.44 9.35
N PRO A 210 37.13 -20.09 8.28
CA PRO A 210 37.86 -19.41 7.22
C PRO A 210 37.00 -18.36 6.54
N MET A 211 37.63 -17.23 6.23
CA MET A 211 37.04 -16.21 5.38
C MET A 211 37.26 -16.60 3.92
N TYR A 212 36.28 -16.29 3.06
CA TYR A 212 36.36 -16.54 1.62
C TYR A 212 36.35 -15.20 0.87
N VAL A 213 36.93 -15.18 -0.33
CA VAL A 213 36.96 -13.97 -1.16
C VAL A 213 35.53 -13.45 -1.37
N GLY A 214 35.27 -12.23 -0.89
CA GLY A 214 33.97 -11.58 -0.99
C GLY A 214 32.98 -11.90 0.13
N TYR A 215 33.38 -12.67 1.16
CA TYR A 215 32.57 -12.96 2.35
C TYR A 215 33.38 -12.63 3.60
N ASN A 216 33.31 -11.36 4.01
CA ASN A 216 33.97 -10.84 5.22
C ASN A 216 32.97 -10.25 6.23
N ASP A 217 31.68 -10.42 5.95
CA ASP A 217 30.55 -9.78 6.65
C ASP A 217 30.41 -10.27 8.09
N GLU A 218 30.88 -11.50 8.37
CA GLU A 218 30.80 -12.12 9.69
C GLU A 218 32.08 -12.90 10.00
N LEU A 219 32.59 -12.73 11.21
CA LEU A 219 33.67 -13.53 11.79
C LEU A 219 33.07 -14.58 12.72
N LEU A 220 32.84 -15.78 12.18
CA LEU A 220 32.27 -16.91 12.90
C LEU A 220 33.35 -17.65 13.68
N PHE A 221 33.04 -18.09 14.90
CA PHE A 221 33.93 -18.91 15.70
C PHE A 221 33.19 -19.94 16.55
N GLU A 222 33.92 -20.99 16.93
CA GLU A 222 33.47 -22.04 17.82
C GLU A 222 34.42 -22.15 19.02
N VAL A 223 33.88 -22.36 20.23
CA VAL A 223 34.66 -22.59 21.44
C VAL A 223 34.16 -23.86 22.13
N THR A 224 35.02 -24.87 22.18
CA THR A 224 34.73 -26.12 22.92
C THR A 224 35.22 -25.98 24.35
N THR A 225 34.32 -26.03 25.32
CA THR A 225 34.64 -26.10 26.75
C THR A 225 34.50 -27.55 27.27
N ASN A 226 34.73 -27.77 28.56
CA ASN A 226 34.49 -29.10 29.16
C ASN A 226 33.01 -29.49 29.22
N THR A 227 32.09 -28.53 29.06
CA THR A 227 30.66 -28.72 29.31
C THR A 227 29.78 -28.30 28.15
N SER A 228 30.30 -27.53 27.20
CA SER A 228 29.54 -26.95 26.09
C SER A 228 30.42 -26.75 24.87
N VAL A 229 29.82 -26.87 23.68
CA VAL A 229 30.36 -26.25 22.47
C VAL A 229 29.57 -24.99 22.21
N GLU A 230 30.23 -23.83 22.21
CA GLU A 230 29.62 -22.52 22.02
C GLU A 230 29.95 -21.97 20.64
N TYR A 231 28.95 -21.45 19.95
CA TYR A 231 29.09 -20.82 18.64
C TYR A 231 28.87 -19.32 18.80
N GLY A 232 29.76 -18.52 18.23
CA GLY A 232 29.66 -17.07 18.25
C GLY A 232 29.97 -16.47 16.89
N SER A 233 29.56 -15.22 16.72
CA SER A 233 29.86 -14.45 15.54
C SER A 233 30.14 -13.00 15.91
N TYR A 234 31.05 -12.37 15.16
CA TYR A 234 31.20 -10.92 15.18
C TYR A 234 30.79 -10.36 13.82
N MET A 235 29.95 -9.34 13.80
CA MET A 235 29.47 -8.73 12.55
C MET A 235 30.45 -7.66 12.10
N ALA A 236 30.82 -7.64 10.82
CA ALA A 236 31.65 -6.57 10.28
C ALA A 236 30.94 -5.22 10.44
N PHE A 237 31.70 -4.18 10.76
CA PHE A 237 31.18 -2.84 10.96
C PHE A 237 30.35 -2.35 9.75
N GLU A 238 30.80 -2.64 8.53
CA GLU A 238 30.11 -2.25 7.30
C GLU A 238 28.69 -2.86 7.20
N VAL A 239 28.52 -4.09 7.72
CA VAL A 239 27.22 -4.77 7.77
C VAL A 239 26.32 -4.10 8.79
N VAL A 240 26.87 -3.74 9.95
CA VAL A 240 26.13 -3.01 11.00
C VAL A 240 25.61 -1.68 10.44
N GLU A 241 26.45 -0.91 9.75
CA GLU A 241 26.05 0.34 9.11
C GLU A 241 24.92 0.12 8.08
N TYR A 242 25.05 -0.92 7.25
CA TYR A 242 24.05 -1.29 6.24
C TYR A 242 22.70 -1.68 6.87
N VAL A 243 22.71 -2.51 7.92
CA VAL A 243 21.48 -2.92 8.64
C VAL A 243 20.79 -1.70 9.24
N ILE A 244 21.54 -0.79 9.85
CA ILE A 244 21.00 0.45 10.40
C ILE A 244 20.35 1.31 9.29
N GLU A 245 20.96 1.40 8.10
CA GLU A 245 20.38 2.08 6.93
C GLU A 245 19.07 1.45 6.44
N GLU A 246 19.06 0.12 6.28
CA GLU A 246 17.87 -0.60 5.84
C GLU A 246 16.69 -0.41 6.81
N GLU A 247 16.95 -0.48 8.11
CA GLU A 247 15.92 -0.26 9.12
C GLU A 247 15.34 1.17 9.08
N ILE A 248 16.16 2.18 8.75
CA ILE A 248 15.67 3.55 8.53
C ILE A 248 14.74 3.59 7.31
N ILE A 249 15.11 2.94 6.20
CA ILE A 249 14.29 2.88 4.98
C ILE A 249 12.94 2.21 5.28
N ILE A 250 12.96 1.07 5.99
CA ILE A 250 11.74 0.36 6.41
C ILE A 250 10.88 1.25 7.31
N GLY A 251 11.49 1.95 8.27
CA GLY A 251 10.82 2.93 9.12
C GLY A 251 10.13 4.03 8.30
N MET A 252 10.79 4.56 7.26
CA MET A 252 10.23 5.60 6.39
C MET A 252 9.03 5.10 5.57
N ILE A 253 9.12 3.88 5.04
CA ILE A 253 8.00 3.23 4.32
C ILE A 253 6.80 3.07 5.26
N MET A 254 7.02 2.54 6.46
CA MET A 254 5.96 2.36 7.46
C MET A 254 5.33 3.69 7.89
N LEU A 255 6.12 4.75 8.04
CA LEU A 255 5.63 6.10 8.32
C LEU A 255 4.73 6.63 7.19
N PHE A 256 5.12 6.43 5.93
CA PHE A 256 4.32 6.82 4.78
C PHE A 256 2.99 6.05 4.71
N VAL A 257 3.05 4.73 4.91
CA VAL A 257 1.85 3.88 4.95
C VAL A 257 0.91 4.32 6.07
N SER A 258 1.42 4.57 7.27
CA SER A 258 0.63 5.09 8.39
C SER A 258 -0.04 6.42 8.05
N PHE A 259 0.69 7.35 7.42
CA PHE A 259 0.13 8.63 6.98
C PHE A 259 -0.99 8.46 5.96
N LEU A 260 -0.82 7.58 4.96
CA LEU A 260 -1.87 7.26 3.98
C LEU A 260 -3.10 6.67 4.64
N ILE A 261 -2.91 5.75 5.59
CA ILE A 261 -4.00 5.16 6.37
C ILE A 261 -4.73 6.25 7.15
N MET A 262 -4.01 7.12 7.86
CA MET A 262 -4.59 8.25 8.60
C MET A 262 -5.38 9.22 7.70
N LEU A 263 -4.88 9.49 6.49
CA LEU A 263 -5.59 10.30 5.50
C LEU A 263 -6.89 9.64 5.02
N LYS A 264 -6.91 8.31 4.88
CA LYS A 264 -8.09 7.55 4.44
C LYS A 264 -9.09 7.23 5.57
N ILE A 265 -8.61 7.14 6.81
CA ILE A 265 -9.44 6.94 8.02
C ILE A 265 -10.28 8.18 8.32
N ASP A 266 -9.90 9.36 7.83
CA ASP A 266 -10.72 10.56 7.96
C ASP A 266 -11.99 10.46 7.08
N GLN A 267 -12.91 9.61 7.52
CA GLN A 267 -14.27 9.45 7.02
C GLN A 267 -15.20 10.53 7.60
N ARG A 268 -14.67 11.60 8.21
CA ARG A 268 -15.49 12.69 8.72
C ARG A 268 -16.21 13.32 7.53
N ARG A 269 -17.53 13.19 7.54
CA ARG A 269 -18.37 13.57 6.41
C ARG A 269 -18.36 15.08 6.23
N PHE A 270 -18.49 15.50 4.98
CA PHE A 270 -18.69 16.90 4.66
C PHE A 270 -20.07 17.36 5.15
N VAL A 271 -20.10 18.59 5.65
CA VAL A 271 -21.28 19.34 6.03
C VAL A 271 -21.34 20.51 5.08
N LEU A 272 -22.42 20.57 4.31
CA LEU A 272 -22.70 21.71 3.46
C LEU A 272 -23.52 22.72 4.25
N LYS A 273 -22.95 23.91 4.48
CA LYS A 273 -23.58 25.03 5.17
C LYS A 273 -23.97 26.10 4.16
N PHE A 274 -25.18 26.62 4.32
CA PHE A 274 -25.73 27.74 3.58
C PHE A 274 -25.88 28.92 4.52
N ASP A 275 -25.22 30.04 4.21
CA ASP A 275 -25.40 31.33 4.86
C ASP A 275 -26.14 32.24 3.88
N VAL A 276 -27.47 32.29 4.05
CA VAL A 276 -28.38 32.94 3.09
C VAL A 276 -28.24 34.46 3.15
N GLU A 277 -28.13 35.04 4.35
CA GLU A 277 -27.88 36.47 4.56
C GLU A 277 -26.52 36.90 4.04
N GLY A 278 -25.46 36.15 4.36
CA GLY A 278 -24.09 36.42 3.92
C GLY A 278 -23.81 36.05 2.46
N ARG A 279 -24.80 35.50 1.73
CA ARG A 279 -24.67 35.00 0.35
C ARG A 279 -23.48 34.06 0.16
N ARG A 280 -23.24 33.19 1.15
CA ARG A 280 -22.05 32.34 1.22
C ARG A 280 -22.44 30.90 1.44
N MET A 281 -21.80 29.99 0.71
CA MET A 281 -21.90 28.56 0.94
C MET A 281 -20.55 28.04 1.44
N SER A 282 -20.54 27.04 2.33
CA SER A 282 -19.30 26.39 2.73
C SER A 282 -19.46 24.90 2.91
N LEU A 283 -18.49 24.13 2.42
CA LEU A 283 -18.41 22.68 2.56
C LEU A 283 -17.28 22.40 3.55
N ARG A 284 -17.57 21.86 4.72
CA ARG A 284 -16.57 21.62 5.79
C ARG A 284 -16.67 20.21 6.34
N ARG A 285 -15.58 19.58 6.74
CA ARG A 285 -15.64 18.30 7.48
C ARG A 285 -16.27 18.49 8.87
N SER A 286 -17.20 17.62 9.25
CA SER A 286 -17.84 17.68 10.57
C SER A 286 -16.78 17.52 11.67
N MET A 287 -16.70 18.45 12.62
CA MET A 287 -15.76 18.51 13.77
C MET A 287 -14.38 19.16 13.57
N THR A 288 -14.07 19.80 12.44
CA THR A 288 -12.86 20.66 12.37
C THR A 288 -13.25 22.13 12.55
N SER A 289 -12.85 22.74 13.67
CA SER A 289 -12.83 24.20 13.85
C SER A 289 -11.65 24.83 13.11
N THR A 290 -10.69 24.01 12.65
CA THR A 290 -9.50 24.46 11.94
C THR A 290 -9.82 24.81 10.48
N ARG A 291 -9.28 25.93 10.01
CA ARG A 291 -9.43 26.49 8.64
C ARG A 291 -9.01 25.55 7.49
N TRP A 292 -8.45 24.38 7.79
CA TRP A 292 -7.76 23.51 6.84
C TRP A 292 -8.65 22.43 6.21
N GLY A 293 -9.92 22.32 6.60
CA GLY A 293 -10.79 21.19 6.23
C GLY A 293 -12.04 21.55 5.42
N GLY A 294 -12.07 22.68 4.70
CA GLY A 294 -13.26 23.04 3.93
C GLY A 294 -13.09 24.20 2.97
N TRP A 295 -14.03 24.28 2.03
CA TRP A 295 -14.10 25.30 0.98
C TRP A 295 -15.29 26.20 1.21
N SER A 296 -15.22 27.42 0.68
CA SER A 296 -16.35 28.34 0.77
C SER A 296 -16.46 29.22 -0.45
N TRP A 297 -17.69 29.31 -0.96
CA TRP A 297 -18.05 30.07 -2.13
C TRP A 297 -18.82 31.30 -1.68
N THR A 298 -18.44 32.47 -2.19
CA THR A 298 -19.14 33.74 -2.00
C THR A 298 -20.01 34.05 -3.23
N ASN A 299 -20.84 35.10 -3.16
CA ASN A 299 -21.74 35.51 -4.24
C ASN A 299 -22.73 34.42 -4.69
N VAL A 300 -23.17 33.59 -3.74
CA VAL A 300 -24.13 32.52 -4.01
C VAL A 300 -25.52 33.12 -4.20
N ASN A 301 -26.14 32.84 -5.34
CA ASN A 301 -27.48 33.31 -5.64
C ASN A 301 -28.54 32.30 -5.16
N TYR A 302 -28.97 32.42 -3.90
CA TYR A 302 -30.01 31.54 -3.33
C TYR A 302 -31.36 31.61 -4.05
N SER A 303 -31.72 32.76 -4.65
CA SER A 303 -32.95 32.87 -5.44
C SER A 303 -32.88 32.17 -6.79
N SER A 304 -31.73 31.58 -7.14
CA SER A 304 -31.59 30.70 -8.32
C SER A 304 -31.68 29.22 -7.97
N ALA A 305 -31.88 28.86 -6.70
CA ALA A 305 -32.00 27.47 -6.27
C ALA A 305 -33.19 26.78 -6.96
N GLU A 306 -32.97 25.58 -7.46
CA GLU A 306 -33.93 24.79 -8.20
C GLU A 306 -33.81 23.34 -7.73
N LEU A 307 -34.96 22.67 -7.58
CA LEU A 307 -35.00 21.24 -7.27
C LEU A 307 -35.44 20.48 -8.51
N GLU A 308 -34.74 19.41 -8.81
CA GLU A 308 -35.08 18.48 -9.87
C GLU A 308 -35.39 17.13 -9.24
N LYS A 309 -36.63 16.67 -9.40
CA LYS A 309 -37.13 15.43 -8.83
C LYS A 309 -37.05 14.32 -9.88
N HIS A 310 -36.27 13.29 -9.60
CA HIS A 310 -36.19 12.04 -10.35
C HIS A 310 -36.98 10.94 -9.61
N GLN A 311 -37.11 9.76 -10.21
CA GLN A 311 -37.84 8.63 -9.64
C GLN A 311 -37.24 8.14 -8.31
N SER A 312 -35.91 8.16 -8.20
CA SER A 312 -35.15 7.68 -7.04
C SER A 312 -34.17 8.71 -6.48
N SER A 313 -34.22 9.96 -6.94
CA SER A 313 -33.34 11.02 -6.45
C SER A 313 -33.97 12.41 -6.50
N VAL A 314 -33.39 13.33 -5.73
CA VAL A 314 -33.69 14.76 -5.79
C VAL A 314 -32.36 15.49 -5.92
N ARG A 315 -32.23 16.33 -6.95
CA ARG A 315 -31.03 17.13 -7.20
C ARG A 315 -31.28 18.59 -6.83
N LEU A 316 -30.36 19.19 -6.08
CA LEU A 316 -30.35 20.63 -5.77
C LEU A 316 -29.38 21.34 -6.71
N MET A 317 -29.90 22.24 -7.53
CA MET A 317 -29.13 23.04 -8.46
C MET A 317 -29.13 24.51 -8.03
N MET A 318 -28.00 25.20 -8.16
CA MET A 318 -27.91 26.65 -7.86
C MET A 318 -26.93 27.36 -8.80
N LYS A 319 -27.12 28.67 -9.00
CA LYS A 319 -26.14 29.51 -9.69
C LYS A 319 -25.08 30.05 -8.73
N ILE A 320 -23.82 29.83 -9.07
CA ILE A 320 -22.64 30.41 -8.42
C ILE A 320 -21.88 31.17 -9.50
N ASN A 321 -21.59 32.46 -9.28
CA ASN A 321 -20.96 33.33 -10.28
C ASN A 321 -21.65 33.28 -11.66
N GLY A 322 -22.97 33.19 -11.68
CA GLY A 322 -23.79 33.17 -12.91
C GLY A 322 -23.92 31.81 -13.61
N LYS A 323 -23.11 30.80 -13.26
CA LYS A 323 -23.18 29.45 -13.82
C LYS A 323 -24.01 28.52 -12.94
N LYS A 324 -24.85 27.67 -13.54
CA LYS A 324 -25.68 26.68 -12.82
C LYS A 324 -24.79 25.48 -12.45
N HIS A 325 -24.85 25.05 -11.19
CA HIS A 325 -24.08 23.94 -10.65
C HIS A 325 -24.99 22.98 -9.88
N LEU A 326 -24.65 21.69 -9.94
CA LEU A 326 -25.20 20.67 -9.05
C LEU A 326 -24.53 20.79 -7.68
N ILE A 327 -25.35 21.06 -6.67
CA ILE A 327 -24.89 21.38 -5.31
C ILE A 327 -25.02 20.15 -4.39
N ALA A 328 -26.15 19.45 -4.50
CA ALA A 328 -26.38 18.24 -3.74
C ALA A 328 -27.23 17.26 -4.55
N ASP A 329 -26.95 15.97 -4.39
CA ASP A 329 -27.73 14.88 -4.96
C ASP A 329 -28.20 13.96 -3.84
N PHE A 330 -29.52 13.85 -3.70
CA PHE A 330 -30.18 13.09 -2.66
C PHE A 330 -30.74 11.80 -3.27
N ASN A 331 -30.01 10.70 -3.14
CA ASN A 331 -30.35 9.41 -3.75
C ASN A 331 -31.04 8.48 -2.74
N GLY A 332 -31.98 7.68 -3.23
CA GLY A 332 -32.59 6.57 -2.50
C GLY A 332 -34.12 6.57 -2.53
N LYS A 333 -34.71 5.53 -1.94
CA LYS A 333 -36.17 5.29 -2.00
C LYS A 333 -36.98 6.39 -1.31
N GLN A 334 -36.35 7.17 -0.42
CA GLN A 334 -36.96 8.27 0.30
C GLN A 334 -36.54 9.65 -0.22
N ALA A 335 -35.88 9.72 -1.39
CA ALA A 335 -35.39 10.98 -1.92
C ALA A 335 -36.47 12.07 -2.03
N SER A 336 -37.70 11.68 -2.40
CA SER A 336 -38.84 12.60 -2.50
C SER A 336 -39.20 13.30 -1.19
N HIS A 337 -38.87 12.71 -0.03
CA HIS A 337 -39.08 13.32 1.28
C HIS A 337 -38.20 14.56 1.51
N TYR A 338 -37.17 14.78 0.68
CA TYR A 338 -36.28 15.92 0.79
C TYR A 338 -36.78 17.19 0.09
N VAL A 339 -37.81 17.08 -0.78
CA VAL A 339 -38.33 18.22 -1.54
C VAL A 339 -38.86 19.32 -0.62
N GLU A 340 -39.81 19.01 0.27
CA GLU A 340 -40.42 20.02 1.15
C GLU A 340 -39.43 20.62 2.17
N PRO A 341 -38.57 19.82 2.85
CA PRO A 341 -37.50 20.37 3.68
C PRO A 341 -36.60 21.34 2.91
N LEU A 342 -36.13 21.00 1.71
CA LEU A 342 -35.25 21.86 0.91
C LEU A 342 -35.95 23.12 0.40
N LYS A 343 -37.23 23.03 0.00
CA LYS A 343 -38.05 24.20 -0.35
C LYS A 343 -38.13 25.17 0.81
N LYS A 344 -38.46 24.68 2.00
CA LYS A 344 -38.47 25.48 3.23
C LYS A 344 -37.07 25.98 3.59
N LEU A 345 -36.03 25.16 3.35
CA LEU A 345 -34.64 25.45 3.67
C LEU A 345 -34.10 26.64 2.86
N LEU A 346 -34.39 26.70 1.58
CA LEU A 346 -33.79 27.65 0.64
C LEU A 346 -34.81 28.62 0.03
N ASN A 347 -36.05 28.62 0.56
CA ASN A 347 -37.17 29.41 0.06
C ASN A 347 -37.40 29.21 -1.45
N ILE A 348 -37.46 27.94 -1.87
CA ILE A 348 -37.67 27.55 -3.27
C ILE A 348 -39.20 27.48 -3.51
N PRO A 349 -39.76 28.30 -4.42
CA PRO A 349 -41.16 28.25 -4.78
C PRO A 349 -41.45 27.00 -5.62
N ASP A 350 -42.71 26.57 -5.64
CA ASP A 350 -43.15 25.38 -6.38
C ASP A 350 -42.81 25.46 -7.88
N THR A 351 -42.83 26.65 -8.46
CA THR A 351 -42.45 26.88 -9.88
C THR A 351 -41.00 26.55 -10.21
N ARG A 352 -40.14 26.41 -9.19
CA ARG A 352 -38.73 26.01 -9.31
C ARG A 352 -38.47 24.58 -8.80
N VAL A 353 -39.53 23.82 -8.59
CA VAL A 353 -39.44 22.36 -8.40
C VAL A 353 -39.86 21.74 -9.72
N ARG A 354 -38.89 21.24 -10.47
CA ARG A 354 -39.15 20.54 -11.72
C ARG A 354 -39.24 19.05 -11.42
N GLN A 355 -40.27 18.43 -11.93
CA GLN A 355 -40.16 17.01 -12.25
C GLN A 355 -39.12 16.94 -13.37
N ALA A 356 -38.05 16.17 -13.20
CA ALA A 356 -37.24 15.83 -14.35
C ALA A 356 -38.21 15.27 -15.39
N GLY A 357 -38.27 15.91 -16.57
CA GLY A 357 -39.03 15.34 -17.68
C GLY A 357 -38.59 13.89 -17.81
N THR A 358 -39.54 12.99 -17.99
CA THR A 358 -39.39 11.52 -18.00
C THR A 358 -38.51 11.01 -19.17
N TYR A 359 -37.47 11.74 -19.55
CA TYR A 359 -36.51 11.37 -20.59
C TYR A 359 -35.46 10.38 -20.06
N GLU A 360 -35.23 10.30 -18.74
CA GLU A 360 -34.31 9.28 -18.16
C GLU A 360 -34.94 7.87 -18.06
N ASN A 361 -36.25 7.71 -18.35
CA ASN A 361 -36.91 6.40 -18.43
C ASN A 361 -37.32 6.02 -19.86
N LEU A 362 -36.94 6.80 -20.86
CA LEU A 362 -37.08 6.32 -22.22
C LEU A 362 -35.97 5.31 -22.46
N PRO A 363 -36.31 4.11 -22.96
CA PRO A 363 -35.29 3.14 -23.33
C PRO A 363 -34.36 3.81 -24.34
N SER A 364 -33.07 3.72 -24.07
CA SER A 364 -32.00 4.12 -24.98
C SER A 364 -31.29 2.86 -25.47
N LEU A 365 -30.61 2.94 -26.62
CA LEU A 365 -29.98 1.76 -27.23
C LEU A 365 -28.94 1.07 -26.32
N ASP A 366 -28.34 1.80 -25.37
CA ASP A 366 -27.40 1.28 -24.37
C ASP A 366 -28.07 0.48 -23.23
N MET A 367 -29.40 0.46 -23.16
CA MET A 367 -30.14 -0.38 -22.20
C MET A 367 -30.30 -1.82 -22.66
N PHE A 368 -30.07 -2.10 -23.94
CA PHE A 368 -30.13 -3.44 -24.51
C PHE A 368 -28.73 -4.06 -24.51
N ASP A 369 -28.64 -5.36 -24.21
CA ASP A 369 -27.36 -6.09 -24.20
C ASP A 369 -26.91 -6.45 -25.64
N VAL A 370 -26.75 -5.42 -26.47
CA VAL A 370 -26.38 -5.50 -27.88
C VAL A 370 -25.07 -4.77 -28.09
N SER A 371 -24.03 -5.51 -28.50
CA SER A 371 -22.69 -4.93 -28.68
C SER A 371 -22.58 -4.11 -29.96
N ASN A 372 -23.24 -4.52 -31.05
CA ASN A 372 -23.30 -3.82 -32.32
C ASN A 372 -24.72 -3.93 -32.88
N TRP A 373 -25.28 -2.82 -33.34
CA TRP A 373 -26.60 -2.78 -33.96
C TRP A 373 -26.45 -2.93 -35.47
N ASP A 374 -26.19 -4.14 -35.95
CA ASP A 374 -25.85 -4.39 -37.37
C ASP A 374 -26.61 -5.55 -38.02
N SER A 375 -27.57 -6.16 -37.30
CA SER A 375 -28.37 -7.26 -37.81
C SER A 375 -29.84 -7.22 -37.39
N ASP A 376 -30.70 -7.88 -38.16
CA ASP A 376 -32.11 -8.10 -37.79
C ASP A 376 -32.27 -8.97 -36.53
N GLU A 377 -31.24 -9.71 -36.13
CA GLU A 377 -31.25 -10.45 -34.87
C GLU A 377 -31.21 -9.47 -33.68
N ASP A 378 -30.45 -8.38 -33.79
CA ASP A 378 -30.37 -7.35 -32.75
C ASP A 378 -31.70 -6.60 -32.57
N ALA A 379 -32.45 -6.43 -33.65
CA ALA A 379 -33.77 -5.81 -33.62
C ALA A 379 -34.77 -6.57 -32.72
N LYS A 380 -34.55 -7.87 -32.50
CA LYS A 380 -35.39 -8.67 -31.61
C LYS A 380 -35.35 -8.15 -30.18
N HIS A 381 -34.24 -7.58 -29.71
CA HIS A 381 -34.16 -7.01 -28.37
C HIS A 381 -35.10 -5.81 -28.18
N ILE A 382 -35.22 -4.95 -29.20
CA ILE A 382 -36.18 -3.84 -29.19
C ILE A 382 -37.62 -4.38 -29.30
N TYR A 383 -37.83 -5.44 -30.08
CA TYR A 383 -39.13 -6.09 -30.22
C TYR A 383 -39.59 -6.78 -28.93
N GLU A 384 -38.70 -7.50 -28.26
CA GLU A 384 -38.98 -8.16 -26.97
C GLU A 384 -39.39 -7.12 -25.92
N PHE A 385 -38.67 -6.01 -25.85
CA PHE A 385 -39.05 -4.88 -25.01
C PHE A 385 -40.44 -4.32 -25.36
N TYR A 386 -40.76 -4.16 -26.65
CA TYR A 386 -42.10 -3.72 -27.08
C TYR A 386 -43.20 -4.67 -26.60
N ILE A 387 -42.99 -5.99 -26.72
CA ILE A 387 -43.95 -7.00 -26.31
C ILE A 387 -44.12 -7.03 -24.79
N GLU A 388 -43.01 -6.91 -24.05
CA GLU A 388 -43.01 -6.86 -22.59
C GLU A 388 -43.81 -5.66 -22.07
N GLU A 389 -43.57 -4.48 -22.61
CA GLU A 389 -44.26 -3.25 -22.20
C GLU A 389 -45.75 -3.21 -22.61
N LEU A 390 -46.11 -3.86 -23.72
CA LEU A 390 -47.53 -4.03 -24.11
C LEU A 390 -48.30 -4.93 -23.14
N GLY A 391 -47.63 -5.86 -22.46
CA GLY A 391 -48.24 -6.83 -21.54
C GLY A 391 -49.20 -7.85 -22.18
N SER A 392 -49.35 -7.87 -23.51
CA SER A 392 -50.14 -8.85 -24.27
C SER A 392 -49.71 -8.92 -25.74
N THR A 393 -49.71 -10.13 -26.30
CA THR A 393 -49.39 -10.39 -27.73
C THR A 393 -50.60 -10.29 -28.66
N ASP A 394 -51.82 -10.23 -28.14
CA ASP A 394 -53.04 -10.35 -28.96
C ASP A 394 -53.28 -9.17 -29.93
N HIS A 395 -52.62 -8.04 -29.67
CA HIS A 395 -52.70 -6.82 -30.46
C HIS A 395 -51.32 -6.24 -30.81
N ALA A 396 -50.26 -7.02 -30.57
CA ALA A 396 -48.91 -6.58 -30.88
C ALA A 396 -48.70 -6.56 -32.40
N LYS A 397 -48.08 -5.48 -32.88
CA LYS A 397 -47.59 -5.44 -34.27
C LYS A 397 -46.48 -6.46 -34.46
N THR A 398 -46.36 -7.00 -35.66
CA THR A 398 -45.21 -7.86 -36.01
C THR A 398 -43.93 -7.02 -36.18
N LEU A 399 -42.75 -7.65 -36.13
CA LEU A 399 -41.48 -6.95 -36.36
C LEU A 399 -41.44 -6.27 -37.74
N ASP A 400 -41.99 -6.91 -38.78
CA ASP A 400 -42.10 -6.33 -40.12
C ASP A 400 -42.99 -5.07 -40.14
N GLU A 401 -44.09 -5.08 -39.36
CA GLU A 401 -44.98 -3.91 -39.23
C GLU A 401 -44.32 -2.77 -38.44
N LEU A 402 -43.43 -3.08 -37.48
CA LEU A 402 -42.62 -2.09 -36.79
C LEU A 402 -41.54 -1.50 -37.71
N TYR A 403 -40.92 -2.32 -38.54
CA TYR A 403 -39.96 -1.88 -39.56
C TYR A 403 -40.61 -0.92 -40.56
N GLU A 404 -41.80 -1.27 -41.06
CA GLU A 404 -42.58 -0.41 -41.95
C GLU A 404 -42.91 0.93 -41.29
N GLY A 405 -43.35 0.90 -40.03
CA GLY A 405 -43.66 2.10 -39.25
C GLY A 405 -42.45 2.99 -38.94
N ALA A 406 -41.29 2.37 -38.69
CA ALA A 406 -40.00 3.05 -38.50
C ALA A 406 -39.31 3.47 -39.82
N ARG A 407 -39.89 3.11 -40.98
CA ARG A 407 -39.37 3.36 -42.33
C ARG A 407 -37.97 2.77 -42.56
N ILE A 408 -37.74 1.57 -42.05
CA ILE A 408 -36.53 0.78 -42.30
C ILE A 408 -36.92 -0.55 -42.95
N THR A 409 -36.04 -1.12 -43.77
CA THR A 409 -36.28 -2.43 -44.42
C THR A 409 -35.59 -3.59 -43.72
N SER A 410 -34.53 -3.29 -42.97
CA SER A 410 -33.73 -4.20 -42.15
C SER A 410 -32.90 -3.35 -41.19
N LEU A 411 -32.48 -3.90 -40.06
CA LEU A 411 -31.58 -3.22 -39.14
C LEU A 411 -30.13 -3.45 -39.60
N SER A 412 -29.45 -2.37 -40.01
CA SER A 412 -28.08 -2.45 -40.57
C SER A 412 -27.05 -1.56 -39.88
N ASP A 413 -27.51 -0.61 -39.07
CA ASP A 413 -26.67 0.28 -38.29
C ASP A 413 -27.40 0.82 -37.03
N PRO A 414 -26.69 1.47 -36.09
CA PRO A 414 -27.31 2.05 -34.89
C PRO A 414 -28.36 3.14 -35.18
N VAL A 415 -28.34 3.74 -36.38
CA VAL A 415 -29.31 4.77 -36.76
C VAL A 415 -30.65 4.11 -37.06
N ASP A 416 -30.65 2.98 -37.75
CA ASP A 416 -31.85 2.18 -37.98
C ASP A 416 -32.41 1.60 -36.68
N ALA A 417 -31.54 1.14 -35.76
CA ALA A 417 -31.95 0.72 -34.42
C ALA A 417 -32.63 1.85 -33.63
N GLN A 418 -32.08 3.08 -33.68
CA GLN A 418 -32.68 4.21 -32.99
C GLN A 418 -34.03 4.62 -33.60
N LYS A 419 -34.18 4.56 -34.94
CA LYS A 419 -35.47 4.81 -35.60
C LYS A 419 -36.52 3.79 -35.16
N LEU A 420 -36.14 2.52 -35.08
CA LEU A 420 -37.01 1.44 -34.61
C LEU A 420 -37.44 1.65 -33.15
N LEU A 421 -36.49 1.96 -32.26
CA LEU A 421 -36.77 2.22 -30.85
C LEU A 421 -37.69 3.43 -30.66
N ASN A 422 -37.45 4.51 -31.41
CA ASN A 422 -38.31 5.69 -31.37
C ASN A 422 -39.74 5.36 -31.82
N HIS A 423 -39.90 4.57 -32.88
CA HIS A 423 -41.23 4.18 -33.36
C HIS A 423 -41.95 3.28 -32.33
N VAL A 424 -41.24 2.37 -31.67
CA VAL A 424 -41.78 1.55 -30.59
C VAL A 424 -42.27 2.41 -29.43
N ILE A 425 -41.48 3.41 -29.01
CA ILE A 425 -41.87 4.37 -27.96
C ILE A 425 -43.16 5.12 -28.34
N GLU A 426 -43.26 5.60 -29.59
CA GLU A 426 -44.46 6.29 -30.07
C GLU A 426 -45.72 5.40 -30.06
N LEU A 427 -45.56 4.10 -30.30
CA LEU A 427 -46.67 3.15 -30.25
C LEU A 427 -47.11 2.85 -28.82
N LEU A 428 -46.17 2.78 -27.88
CA LEU A 428 -46.45 2.54 -26.46
C LEU A 428 -47.06 3.78 -25.78
N ASP A 429 -46.69 4.99 -26.22
CA ASP A 429 -47.26 6.25 -25.72
C ASP A 429 -47.62 7.21 -26.89
N PRO A 430 -48.84 7.13 -27.44
CA PRO A 430 -49.28 7.98 -28.57
C PRO A 430 -49.34 9.48 -28.26
N GLY A 431 -49.26 9.86 -26.98
CA GLY A 431 -49.15 11.26 -26.55
C GLY A 431 -47.73 11.82 -26.70
N PHE A 432 -46.75 10.95 -26.94
CA PHE A 432 -45.35 11.29 -27.13
C PHE A 432 -45.10 11.66 -28.59
N GLY A 433 -44.96 12.96 -28.88
CA GLY A 433 -44.38 13.40 -30.15
C GLY A 433 -42.87 13.24 -30.07
N ALA A 434 -42.32 12.15 -30.63
CA ALA A 434 -40.88 11.96 -30.62
C ALA A 434 -40.22 13.15 -31.34
N PRO A 435 -39.26 13.84 -30.70
CA PRO A 435 -38.52 14.89 -31.40
C PRO A 435 -37.76 14.24 -32.57
N GLU A 436 -37.82 14.87 -33.76
CA GLU A 436 -36.90 14.56 -34.86
C GLU A 436 -35.47 14.84 -34.39
N PHE A 437 -34.82 13.86 -33.77
CA PHE A 437 -33.41 13.95 -33.43
C PHE A 437 -32.63 13.96 -34.75
N LEU A 438 -32.01 15.11 -35.05
CA LEU A 438 -30.93 15.20 -36.03
C LEU A 438 -29.84 14.22 -35.59
N VAL A 439 -29.74 13.10 -36.30
CA VAL A 439 -28.61 12.17 -36.23
C VAL A 439 -27.36 12.98 -36.54
N HIS A 440 -26.69 13.49 -35.52
CA HIS A 440 -25.35 14.02 -35.69
C HIS A 440 -24.45 12.83 -35.99
N GLN A 441 -24.00 12.74 -37.25
CA GLN A 441 -22.87 11.93 -37.65
C GLN A 441 -21.74 12.17 -36.64
N THR A 442 -21.55 11.21 -35.74
CA THR A 442 -20.34 11.04 -34.97
C THR A 442 -19.23 10.77 -35.99
N ARG A 443 -18.58 11.86 -36.41
CA ARG A 443 -17.32 11.78 -37.14
C ARG A 443 -16.34 11.08 -36.23
N ILE A 444 -16.06 9.82 -36.52
CA ILE A 444 -14.98 9.05 -35.92
C ILE A 444 -13.71 9.89 -36.06
N VAL A 445 -13.21 10.40 -34.94
CA VAL A 445 -11.87 11.01 -34.88
C VAL A 445 -10.90 9.84 -34.81
N GLU A 446 -10.39 9.43 -35.97
CA GLU A 446 -9.21 8.58 -36.04
C GLU A 446 -8.05 9.32 -35.37
N TYR A 447 -7.54 8.77 -34.28
CA TYR A 447 -6.27 9.19 -33.70
C TYR A 447 -5.15 8.77 -34.64
N GLN A 448 -4.69 9.70 -35.47
CA GLN A 448 -3.38 9.59 -36.11
C GLN A 448 -2.30 9.80 -35.04
N SER A 449 -1.72 8.69 -34.60
CA SER A 449 -0.42 8.63 -33.95
C SER A 449 0.62 9.34 -34.83
N SER A 450 1.14 10.48 -34.36
CA SER A 450 2.35 11.10 -34.92
C SER A 450 3.46 11.02 -33.89
N THR A 451 4.48 10.25 -34.26
CA THR A 451 5.78 10.11 -33.61
C THR A 451 6.72 11.21 -34.11
N ASN A 452 7.68 11.59 -33.27
CA ASN A 452 8.91 12.39 -33.51
C ASN A 452 8.69 13.91 -33.73
N GLU A 453 9.57 14.83 -33.30
CA GLU A 453 10.84 14.84 -32.57
C GLU A 453 11.11 16.32 -32.16
N GLU A 454 11.77 16.49 -31.02
CA GLU A 454 12.81 17.48 -30.67
C GLU A 454 12.65 19.03 -30.78
N GLU A 455 13.33 19.64 -29.78
CA GLU A 455 14.03 20.94 -29.74
C GLU A 455 13.40 22.23 -29.15
N SER A 456 13.81 22.48 -27.89
CA SER A 456 14.63 23.63 -27.44
C SER A 456 13.99 24.90 -26.82
N LEU A 457 14.59 25.28 -25.66
CA LEU A 457 14.88 26.63 -25.10
C LEU A 457 13.68 27.59 -24.85
N ASP A 458 13.56 28.42 -23.80
CA ASP A 458 14.47 28.96 -22.79
C ASP A 458 13.64 29.67 -21.68
N GLU A 459 14.33 30.09 -20.62
CA GLU A 459 14.08 31.22 -19.70
C GLU A 459 12.95 31.19 -18.63
N SER A 460 13.43 31.27 -17.37
CA SER A 460 12.74 31.86 -16.20
C SER A 460 12.80 33.40 -16.28
N PRO A 461 11.91 34.16 -15.60
CA PRO A 461 12.28 34.58 -14.24
C PRO A 461 11.13 34.85 -13.24
N ASP A 462 11.57 34.91 -11.98
CA ASP A 462 11.16 35.82 -10.90
C ASP A 462 9.94 35.57 -9.99
N SER A 463 10.30 35.12 -8.78
CA SER A 463 10.15 35.80 -7.49
C SER A 463 9.05 36.87 -7.34
N VAL A 464 8.04 36.56 -6.52
CA VAL A 464 7.20 37.57 -5.85
C VAL A 464 7.13 37.24 -4.36
N GLN A 465 7.83 38.06 -3.58
CA GLN A 465 7.61 38.28 -2.16
C GLN A 465 6.17 38.73 -1.92
N LEU A 466 5.50 38.19 -0.90
CA LEU A 466 4.30 38.81 -0.34
C LEU A 466 4.44 38.92 1.17
N ASP A 467 4.61 40.18 1.56
CA ASP A 467 4.72 40.71 2.89
C ASP A 467 3.56 40.32 3.82
N ALA A 468 3.90 40.42 5.10
CA ALA A 468 3.05 40.30 6.27
C ALA A 468 1.70 41.04 6.15
N PHE A 469 0.65 40.37 6.60
CA PHE A 469 -0.56 41.03 7.13
C PHE A 469 -1.01 40.28 8.38
N TRP A 470 -0.37 40.59 9.50
CA TRP A 470 -0.89 40.30 10.83
C TRP A 470 -1.52 41.57 11.37
N THR A 471 -2.84 41.56 11.53
CA THR A 471 -3.49 42.38 12.55
C THR A 471 -4.33 41.45 13.40
N SER A 472 -3.80 41.18 14.59
CA SER A 472 -4.51 40.71 15.76
C SER A 472 -5.56 41.75 16.15
N GLY A 473 -6.83 41.35 16.22
CA GLY A 473 -7.92 42.15 16.75
C GLY A 473 -9.19 41.32 16.79
N ASP A 474 -9.73 41.19 17.99
CA ASP A 474 -11.07 40.68 18.34
C ASP A 474 -11.23 39.15 18.36
N SER A 475 -11.75 38.52 19.40
CA SER A 475 -12.17 39.01 20.72
C SER A 475 -12.45 37.78 21.59
N GLU A 476 -12.07 37.90 22.85
CA GLU A 476 -12.73 37.28 24.00
C GLU A 476 -14.26 37.37 23.88
N GLY A 477 -14.99 36.30 24.25
CA GLY A 477 -16.44 36.40 24.44
C GLY A 477 -17.21 35.09 24.25
N ASN A 478 -17.37 34.36 25.37
CA ASN A 478 -18.22 33.19 25.63
C ASN A 478 -17.76 31.81 25.13
#